data_AF-A0A428ZA22-F1
#
_entry.id   AF-A0A428ZA22-F1
#
_cell.length_a   1.000
_cell.length_b   1.000
_cell.length_c   1.000
_cell.angle_alpha   90.00
_cell.angle_beta   90.00
_cell.angle_gamma   90.00
#
_symmetry.space_group_name_H-M   'P 1'
#
loop_
_entity.id
_entity.type
_entity.pdbx_description
1 polymer ?
#
loop_
_entity_poly.entity_id
_entity_poly.type
_entity_poly.pdbx_seq_one_letter_code
_entity_poly.pdbx_strand_id
1 'polypeptide(L)'
;MRRLDTRLQHGHTAADHDPVIAAALEKHVHVVRTQLDRDAAIRRELVEAPPLVLLAIYAEEIHQEAVKAGWEPPLVWTSLDGLSLRLLACCVVARNRPTARALR
;
A
#
# COMPACT_ATOMS: atom_id res chain seq x y z
N MET A 1 -0.19 3.06 9.43
CA MET A 1 -0.69 3.46 8.09
C MET A 1 -1.17 4.91 7.98
N ARG A 2 -2.05 5.43 8.84
CA ARG A 2 -2.56 6.83 8.69
C ARG A 2 -1.45 7.90 8.58
N ARG A 3 -0.40 7.83 9.41
CA ARG A 3 0.74 8.77 9.33
C ARG A 3 1.48 8.70 7.99
N LEU A 4 1.67 7.49 7.46
CA LEU A 4 2.28 7.28 6.15
C LEU A 4 1.37 7.85 5.06
N ASP A 5 0.07 7.56 5.12
CA ASP A 5 -0.91 8.06 4.15
C ASP A 5 -0.93 9.60 4.09
N THR A 6 -0.85 10.28 5.24
CA THR A 6 -0.73 11.75 5.30
C THR A 6 0.54 12.26 4.60
N ARG A 7 1.68 11.59 4.78
CA ARG A 7 2.94 11.95 4.08
C ARG A 7 2.86 11.74 2.57
N LEU A 8 1.98 10.84 2.13
CA LEU A 8 1.79 10.46 0.73
C LEU A 8 0.61 11.19 0.07
N GLN A 9 0.05 12.23 0.70
CA GLN A 9 -1.12 12.95 0.17
C GLN A 9 -0.89 13.51 -1.23
N HIS A 10 0.32 14.01 -1.53
CA HIS A 10 0.67 14.49 -2.87
C HIS A 10 0.59 13.38 -3.94
N GLY A 11 0.81 12.12 -3.56
CA GLY A 11 0.69 11.00 -4.49
C GLY A 11 -0.74 10.68 -4.86
N HIS A 12 -1.67 10.80 -3.90
CA HIS A 12 -3.11 10.71 -4.21
C HIS A 12 -3.52 11.82 -5.15
N THR A 13 -3.13 13.07 -4.83
CA THR A 13 -3.40 14.21 -5.71
C THR A 13 -2.80 14.02 -7.10
N ALA A 14 -1.57 13.51 -7.22
CA ALA A 14 -0.95 13.25 -8.51
C ALA A 14 -1.73 12.19 -9.32
N ALA A 15 -2.13 11.08 -8.69
CA ALA A 15 -2.94 10.05 -9.34
C ALA A 15 -4.32 10.57 -9.77
N ASP A 16 -4.93 11.49 -9.03
CA ASP A 16 -6.22 12.08 -9.40
C ASP A 16 -6.13 12.98 -10.64
N HIS A 17 -4.96 13.56 -10.94
CA HIS A 17 -4.78 14.53 -12.02
C HIS A 17 -3.97 13.99 -13.22
N ASP A 18 -3.25 12.88 -13.07
CA ASP A 18 -2.44 12.27 -14.13
C ASP A 18 -2.85 10.81 -14.37
N PRO A 19 -3.43 10.49 -15.54
CA PRO A 19 -3.89 9.13 -15.86
C PRO A 19 -2.76 8.11 -15.95
N VAL A 20 -1.52 8.52 -16.26
CA VAL A 20 -0.36 7.63 -16.31
C VAL A 20 0.05 7.21 -14.90
N ILE A 21 0.02 8.14 -13.96
CA ILE A 21 0.27 7.86 -12.53
C ILE A 21 -0.88 7.01 -11.97
N ALA A 22 -2.13 7.32 -12.29
CA ALA A 22 -3.29 6.53 -11.88
C ALA A 22 -3.16 5.06 -12.33
N ALA A 23 -2.86 4.82 -13.60
CA ALA A 23 -2.70 3.48 -14.14
C ALA A 23 -1.51 2.72 -13.50
N ALA A 24 -0.42 3.42 -13.19
CA ALA A 24 0.70 2.83 -12.47
C ALA A 24 0.32 2.46 -11.03
N LEU A 25 -0.38 3.36 -10.33
CA LEU A 25 -0.89 3.11 -8.98
C LEU A 25 -1.84 1.91 -8.94
N GLU A 26 -2.76 1.78 -9.90
CA GLU A 26 -3.66 0.63 -10.00
C GLU A 26 -2.92 -0.70 -10.17
N LYS A 27 -1.87 -0.73 -11.02
CA LYS A 27 -1.00 -1.90 -11.15
C LYS A 27 -0.36 -2.27 -9.82
N HIS A 28 0.14 -1.28 -9.07
CA HIS A 28 0.70 -1.52 -7.74
C HIS A 28 -0.36 -1.98 -6.73
N VAL A 29 -1.58 -1.44 -6.77
CA VAL A 29 -2.70 -1.91 -5.94
C VAL A 29 -2.99 -3.38 -6.21
N HIS A 30 -3.00 -3.80 -7.48
CA HIS A 30 -3.15 -5.21 -7.84
C HIS A 30 -2.00 -6.07 -7.31
N VAL A 31 -0.75 -5.61 -7.46
CA VAL A 31 0.44 -6.32 -6.92
C VAL A 31 0.35 -6.48 -5.40
N VAL A 32 -0.03 -5.43 -4.67
CA VAL A 32 -0.19 -5.49 -3.21
C VAL A 32 -1.26 -6.50 -2.83
N ARG A 33 -2.45 -6.45 -3.46
CA ARG A 33 -3.53 -7.42 -3.18
C ARG A 33 -3.08 -8.86 -3.42
N THR A 34 -2.44 -9.13 -4.55
CA THR A 34 -1.91 -10.45 -4.88
C THR A 34 -0.86 -10.92 -3.88
N GLN A 35 -0.01 -10.02 -3.37
CA GLN A 35 0.94 -10.38 -2.31
C GLN A 35 0.22 -10.77 -1.02
N LEU A 36 -0.79 -10.00 -0.61
CA LEU A 36 -1.56 -10.30 0.60
C LEU A 36 -2.32 -11.63 0.50
N ASP A 37 -2.86 -11.95 -0.68
CA ASP A 37 -3.54 -13.22 -0.92
C ASP A 37 -2.57 -14.41 -0.81
N ARG A 38 -1.34 -14.25 -1.31
CA ARG A 38 -0.27 -15.24 -1.16
C ARG A 38 0.13 -15.41 0.30
N ASP A 39 0.35 -14.31 1.02
CA ASP A 39 0.74 -14.33 2.43
C ASP A 39 -0.36 -14.98 3.30
N ALA A 40 -1.62 -14.68 3.01
CA ALA A 40 -2.77 -15.29 3.66
C ALA A 40 -2.86 -16.80 3.38
N ALA A 41 -2.60 -17.23 2.14
CA ALA A 41 -2.60 -18.63 1.77
C ALA A 41 -1.51 -19.42 2.49
N ILE A 42 -0.28 -18.90 2.53
CA ILE A 42 0.85 -19.52 3.24
C ILE A 42 0.55 -19.65 4.74
N ARG A 43 -0.07 -18.62 5.33
CA ARG A 43 -0.34 -18.58 6.78
C ARG A 43 -1.56 -19.36 7.19
N ARG A 44 -2.47 -19.73 6.27
CA ARG A 44 -3.70 -20.48 6.56
C ARG A 44 -3.42 -21.79 7.29
N GLU A 45 -2.29 -22.44 6.98
CA GLU A 45 -1.88 -23.71 7.58
C GLU A 45 -1.08 -23.54 8.89
N LEU A 46 -0.78 -22.29 9.28
CA LEU A 46 0.04 -21.97 10.45
C LEU A 46 -0.76 -21.21 11.50
N VAL A 47 -1.10 -19.95 11.21
CA VAL A 47 -1.87 -19.03 12.06
C VAL A 47 -2.58 -18.04 11.14
N GLU A 48 -3.91 -18.03 11.17
CA GLU A 48 -4.70 -17.08 10.41
C GLU A 48 -4.47 -15.65 10.93
N ALA A 49 -4.13 -14.73 10.01
CA ALA A 49 -3.93 -13.32 10.33
C ALA A 49 -4.97 -12.47 9.60
N PRO A 50 -5.60 -11.48 10.26
CA PRO A 50 -6.49 -10.55 9.59
C PRO A 50 -5.73 -9.86 8.45
N PRO A 51 -6.34 -9.69 7.27
CA PRO A 51 -5.58 -9.15 6.14
C PRO A 51 -5.06 -7.71 6.34
N LEU A 52 -5.64 -6.93 7.26
CA LEU A 52 -5.09 -5.63 7.67
C LEU A 52 -3.75 -5.77 8.41
N VAL A 53 -3.58 -6.85 9.18
CA VAL A 53 -2.31 -7.17 9.84
C VAL A 53 -1.27 -7.53 8.79
N LEU A 54 -1.63 -8.36 7.81
CA LEU A 54 -0.75 -8.70 6.69
C LEU A 54 -0.32 -7.44 5.91
N LEU A 55 -1.28 -6.56 5.59
CA LEU A 55 -0.99 -5.29 4.93
C LEU A 55 -0.09 -4.38 5.78
N ALA A 56 -0.31 -4.32 7.09
CA ALA A 56 0.50 -3.50 7.98
C ALA A 56 1.93 -4.00 8.06
N ILE A 57 2.14 -5.32 8.20
CA ILE A 57 3.47 -5.95 8.18
C ILE A 57 4.17 -5.63 6.86
N TYR A 58 3.49 -5.90 5.75
CA TYR A 58 4.03 -5.69 4.42
C TYR A 58 4.42 -4.23 4.15
N ALA A 59 3.55 -3.29 4.51
CA ALA A 59 3.82 -1.87 4.35
C ALA A 59 4.95 -1.38 5.27
N GLU A 60 5.02 -1.91 6.50
CA GLU A 60 6.06 -1.56 7.47
C GLU A 60 7.43 -2.06 7.01
N GLU A 61 7.54 -3.29 6.51
CA GLU A 61 8.78 -3.86 5.97
C GLU A 61 9.35 -2.97 4.84
N ILE A 62 8.52 -2.67 3.83
CA ILE A 62 8.93 -1.81 2.71
C ILE A 62 9.32 -0.41 3.21
N HIS A 63 8.51 0.18 4.09
CA HIS A 63 8.77 1.54 4.58
C HIS A 63 10.06 1.61 5.42
N GLN A 64 10.32 0.61 6.26
CA GLN A 64 11.54 0.56 7.06
C GLN A 64 12.79 0.39 6.20
N GLU A 65 12.74 -0.49 5.20
CA GLU A 65 13.84 -0.64 4.23
C GLU A 65 14.08 0.65 3.44
N ALA A 66 13.00 1.29 2.99
CA ALA A 66 13.05 2.57 2.29
C ALA A 66 13.72 3.66 3.16
N VAL A 67 13.25 3.83 4.40
CA VAL A 67 13.81 4.83 5.33
C VAL A 67 15.28 4.55 5.63
N LYS A 68 15.67 3.29 5.80
CA LYS A 68 17.08 2.91 5.97
C LYS A 68 17.94 3.27 4.74
N ALA A 69 17.36 3.24 3.55
CA ALA A 69 17.99 3.69 2.31
C ALA A 69 17.91 5.21 2.07
N GLY A 70 17.37 5.99 3.01
CA GLY A 70 17.25 7.44 2.90
C GLY A 70 16.07 7.92 2.05
N TRP A 71 15.05 7.07 1.85
CA TRP A 71 13.86 7.45 1.10
C TRP A 71 13.04 8.52 1.85
N GLU A 72 12.60 9.51 1.09
CA GLU A 72 11.58 10.48 1.47
C GLU A 72 10.45 10.48 0.42
N PRO A 73 9.20 10.74 0.82
CA PRO A 73 8.10 10.92 -0.11
C PRO A 73 8.44 11.95 -1.20
N PRO A 74 8.22 11.62 -2.49
CA PRO A 74 8.55 12.54 -3.57
C PRO A 74 7.59 13.74 -3.56
N LEU A 75 8.13 14.92 -3.85
CA LEU A 75 7.34 16.12 -4.12
C LEU A 75 6.72 16.08 -5.52
N VAL A 76 7.44 15.49 -6.48
CA VAL A 76 6.99 15.27 -7.86
C VAL A 76 6.84 13.78 -8.08
N TRP A 77 5.61 13.36 -8.36
CA TRP A 77 5.27 11.95 -8.56
C TRP A 77 5.43 11.56 -10.01
N THR A 78 5.85 10.31 -10.24
CA THR A 78 6.01 9.74 -11.58
C THR A 78 5.52 8.30 -11.57
N SER A 79 5.20 7.77 -12.75
CA SER A 79 4.85 6.36 -12.93
C SER A 79 6.04 5.40 -12.81
N LEU A 80 7.27 5.92 -12.73
CA LEU A 80 8.51 5.14 -12.68
C LEU A 80 9.00 4.89 -11.25
N ASP A 81 8.53 5.67 -10.27
CA ASP A 81 8.88 5.47 -8.86
C ASP A 81 8.03 4.35 -8.25
N GLY A 82 8.46 3.11 -8.51
CA GLY A 82 7.78 1.92 -8.04
C GLY A 82 7.72 1.79 -6.52
N LEU A 83 8.68 2.35 -5.77
CA LEU A 83 8.68 2.27 -4.30
C LEU A 83 7.60 3.17 -3.72
N SER A 84 7.58 4.44 -4.10
CA SER A 84 6.58 5.41 -3.62
C SER A 84 5.17 4.99 -4.05
N LEU A 85 5.01 4.50 -5.28
CA LEU A 85 3.73 3.96 -5.77
C LEU A 85 3.28 2.73 -5.00
N ARG A 86 4.20 1.84 -4.58
CA ARG A 86 3.84 0.65 -3.80
C ARG A 86 3.43 1.01 -2.37
N LEU A 87 4.11 1.97 -1.73
CA LEU A 87 3.71 2.51 -0.43
C LEU A 87 2.36 3.24 -0.49
N LEU A 88 2.12 4.00 -1.56
CA LEU A 88 0.83 4.65 -1.84
C LEU A 88 -0.27 3.60 -2.05
N ALA A 89 -0.01 2.56 -2.84
CA ALA A 89 -0.92 1.46 -3.08
C ALA A 89 -1.32 0.74 -1.79
N CYS A 90 -0.38 0.50 -0.87
CA CYS A 90 -0.70 -0.03 0.46
C CYS A 90 -1.73 0.84 1.18
N CYS A 91 -1.57 2.17 1.15
CA CYS A 91 -2.51 3.10 1.76
C CYS A 91 -3.89 3.07 1.07
N VAL A 92 -3.93 3.01 -0.26
CA VAL A 92 -5.18 2.84 -1.03
C VAL A 92 -5.90 1.54 -0.64
N VAL A 93 -5.19 0.42 -0.57
CA VAL A 93 -5.75 -0.88 -0.17
C VAL A 93 -6.30 -0.83 1.26
N ALA A 94 -5.63 -0.13 2.17
CA ALA A 94 -6.12 0.04 3.54
C ALA A 94 -7.42 0.85 3.62
N ARG A 95 -7.58 1.89 2.78
CA ARG A 95 -8.80 2.74 2.76
C ARG A 95 -9.99 2.06 2.08
N ASN A 96 -9.75 1.28 1.04
CA ASN A 96 -10.81 0.65 0.24
C ASN A 96 -11.34 -0.66 0.81
N ARG A 97 -10.96 -1.03 2.05
CA ARG A 97 -11.57 -2.19 2.70
C ARG A 97 -12.95 -1.82 3.24
N PRO A 98 -13.96 -2.67 3.04
CA PRO A 98 -15.17 -2.59 3.84
C PRO A 98 -14.71 -2.64 5.29
N THR A 99 -15.12 -1.65 6.10
CA THR A 99 -15.19 -1.85 7.54
C THR A 99 -16.05 -3.09 7.70
N ALA A 100 -15.43 -4.24 7.99
CA ALA A 100 -16.18 -5.38 8.47
C ALA A 100 -16.91 -4.85 9.70
N ARG A 101 -18.20 -4.54 9.50
CA ARG A 101 -19.10 -4.14 10.55
C ARG A 101 -19.06 -5.31 11.51
N ALA A 102 -18.32 -5.13 12.60
CA ALA A 102 -18.27 -6.09 13.66
C ALA A 102 -19.72 -6.36 14.09
N LEU A 103 -20.15 -7.60 13.89
CA LEU A 103 -21.19 -8.30 14.61
C LEU A 103 -22.55 -7.58 14.73
N ARG A 104 -23.52 -8.10 13.97
CA ARG A 104 -24.85 -8.38 14.52
C ARG A 104 -25.23 -9.80 14.16
#